data_AF-A0A944SWJ2-F1
#
_entry.id   AF-A0A944SWJ2-F1
#
_cell.length_a   1.000
_cell.length_b   1.000
_cell.length_c   1.000
_cell.angle_alpha   90.00
_cell.angle_beta   90.00
_cell.angle_gamma   90.00
#
_symmetry.space_group_name_H-M   'P 1'
#
loop_
_entity.id
_entity.type
_entity.pdbx_description
1 polymer ?
#
loop_
_entity_poly.entity_id
_entity_poly.type
_entity_poly.pdbx_seq_one_letter_code
_entity_poly.pdbx_strand_id
1 'polypeptide(L)'
;MSPLKYLSGYPEDVQSQVQSLIANQKLGDFLLNKYPVTHDIQSNKALYAYVIDLKNQYIRQSSPLSKVIYDDKLDVLHHALGLHRFVSRVQ
;
A
#
# COMPACT_ATOMS: atom_id res chain seq x y z
N MET A 1 -20.39 17.86 -1.93
CA MET A 1 -19.62 16.92 -1.07
C MET A 1 -19.06 15.85 -1.98
N SER A 2 -17.74 15.66 -1.99
CA SER A 2 -17.11 14.67 -2.86
C SER A 2 -17.41 13.26 -2.34
N PRO A 3 -17.92 12.34 -3.18
CA PRO A 3 -18.22 10.99 -2.74
C PRO A 3 -16.95 10.27 -2.27
N LEU A 4 -17.01 9.64 -1.10
CA LEU A 4 -15.92 8.83 -0.56
C LEU A 4 -15.87 7.50 -1.32
N LYS A 5 -15.26 7.51 -2.51
CA LYS A 5 -15.22 6.36 -3.45
C LYS A 5 -14.80 5.05 -2.78
N TYR A 6 -13.86 5.11 -1.83
CA TYR A 6 -13.32 3.93 -1.14
C TYR A 6 -14.11 3.52 0.11
N LEU A 7 -15.02 4.37 0.60
CA LEU A 7 -15.81 4.12 1.80
C LEU A 7 -17.29 3.87 1.49
N SER A 8 -17.68 3.87 0.22
CA SER A 8 -19.06 3.67 -0.23
C SER A 8 -19.66 2.32 0.19
N GLY A 9 -18.83 1.30 0.41
CA GLY A 9 -19.24 -0.02 0.89
C GLY A 9 -19.43 -0.13 2.40
N TYR A 10 -19.14 0.94 3.16
CA TYR A 10 -19.27 0.95 4.62
C TYR A 10 -20.62 1.55 5.06
N PRO A 11 -21.11 1.23 6.26
CA PRO A 11 -22.30 1.85 6.85
C PRO A 11 -22.32 3.39 6.86
N GLU A 12 -23.50 3.99 6.76
CA GLU A 12 -23.68 5.46 6.63
C GLU A 12 -23.18 6.25 7.85
N ASP A 13 -23.24 5.68 9.05
CA ASP A 13 -22.71 6.25 10.28
C ASP A 13 -21.18 6.44 10.18
N VAL A 14 -20.47 5.44 9.67
CA VAL A 14 -19.01 5.50 9.44
C VAL A 14 -18.69 6.55 8.37
N GLN A 15 -19.44 6.57 7.26
CA GLN A 15 -19.24 7.57 6.21
C GLN A 15 -19.44 8.99 6.76
N SER A 16 -20.48 9.20 7.58
CA SER A 16 -20.81 10.49 8.19
C SER A 16 -19.75 10.95 9.18
N GLN A 17 -19.21 10.03 9.99
CA GLN A 17 -18.11 10.32 10.91
C GLN A 17 -16.86 10.77 10.16
N VAL A 18 -16.48 10.05 9.10
CA VAL A 18 -15.31 10.38 8.29
C VAL A 18 -15.49 11.73 7.58
N GLN A 19 -16.66 12.00 7.00
CA GLN A 19 -16.96 13.30 6.39
C GLN A 19 -16.82 14.44 7.40
N SER A 20 -17.34 14.26 8.62
CA SER A 20 -17.21 15.25 9.70
C SER A 20 -15.75 15.48 10.10
N LEU A 21 -14.94 14.42 10.18
CA LEU A 21 -13.52 14.53 10.50
C LEU A 21 -12.72 15.25 9.40
N ILE A 22 -13.06 15.00 8.13
CA ILE A 22 -12.44 15.68 6.98
C ILE A 22 -12.80 17.17 6.98
N ALA A 23 -14.10 17.50 7.16
CA ALA A 23 -14.58 18.88 7.19
C ALA A 23 -13.89 19.72 8.29
N ASN A 24 -13.61 19.09 9.43
CA ASN A 24 -12.93 19.72 10.56
C ASN A 24 -11.39 19.63 10.50
N GLN A 25 -10.79 19.06 9.44
CA GLN A 25 -9.34 18.82 9.31
C GLN A 25 -8.71 17.98 10.46
N LYS A 26 -9.51 17.19 11.17
CA LYS A 26 -9.07 16.38 12.34
C LYS A 26 -8.79 14.91 12.01
N LEU A 27 -8.99 14.50 10.76
CA LEU A 27 -8.84 13.10 10.36
C LEU A 27 -7.41 12.58 10.59
N GLY A 28 -6.38 13.39 10.28
CA GLY A 28 -4.99 13.00 10.47
C GLY A 28 -4.66 12.71 11.94
N ASP A 29 -5.01 13.63 12.83
CA ASP A 29 -4.79 13.48 14.28
C ASP A 29 -5.54 12.27 14.84
N PHE A 30 -6.78 12.06 14.39
CA PHE A 30 -7.56 10.89 14.79
C PHE A 30 -6.88 9.57 14.39
N LEU A 31 -6.36 9.50 13.16
CA LEU A 31 -5.64 8.32 12.68
C LEU A 31 -4.32 8.12 13.42
N LEU A 32 -3.56 9.19 13.67
CA LEU A 32 -2.28 9.12 14.41
C LEU A 32 -2.49 8.70 15.88
N ASN A 33 -3.58 9.14 16.52
CA ASN A 33 -3.91 8.71 17.88
C ASN A 33 -4.18 7.20 17.95
N LYS A 34 -4.79 6.63 16.91
CA LYS A 34 -5.11 5.20 16.85
C LYS A 34 -3.94 4.35 16.34
N TYR A 35 -3.20 4.89 15.37
CA TYR A 35 -2.08 4.27 14.69
C TYR A 35 -0.87 5.22 14.76
N PRO A 36 -0.15 5.24 15.89
CA PRO A 36 0.94 6.20 16.10
C PRO A 36 2.18 5.90 15.25
N VAL A 37 2.35 4.64 14.82
CA VAL A 37 3.45 4.22 13.96
C VAL A 37 2.99 4.22 12.53
N THR A 38 3.56 5.10 11.71
CA THR A 38 3.35 5.12 10.27
C THR A 38 4.12 3.99 9.60
N HIS A 39 3.61 3.49 8.47
CA HIS A 39 4.36 2.54 7.66
C HIS A 39 5.61 3.21 7.07
N ASP A 40 6.80 2.63 7.26
CA ASP A 40 8.05 3.17 6.69
C ASP A 40 8.25 2.81 5.21
N ILE A 41 7.59 1.72 4.77
CA ILE A 41 7.73 1.17 3.42
C ILE A 41 6.57 1.68 2.55
N GLN A 42 6.66 2.93 2.09
CA GLN A 42 5.61 3.58 1.30
C GLN A 42 6.00 3.86 -0.15
N SER A 43 7.26 3.61 -0.52
CA SER A 43 7.76 3.87 -1.87
C SER A 43 8.46 2.65 -2.44
N ASN A 44 8.54 2.58 -3.77
CA ASN A 44 9.30 1.53 -4.47
C ASN A 44 10.76 1.49 -4.00
N LYS A 45 11.35 2.63 -3.66
CA LYS A 45 12.72 2.70 -3.11
C LYS A 45 12.82 2.07 -1.72
N ALA A 46 11.91 2.43 -0.82
CA ALA A 46 11.87 1.86 0.53
C ALA A 46 11.58 0.35 0.48
N LEU A 47 10.67 -0.08 -0.40
CA LEU A 47 10.34 -1.49 -0.62
C LEU A 47 11.55 -2.26 -1.15
N TYR A 48 12.26 -1.72 -2.13
CA TYR A 48 13.45 -2.35 -2.66
C TYR A 48 14.52 -2.53 -1.58
N ALA A 49 14.80 -1.49 -0.79
CA ALA A 49 15.77 -1.57 0.31
C ALA A 49 15.38 -2.65 1.32
N TYR A 50 14.12 -2.64 1.78
CA TYR A 50 13.59 -3.63 2.72
C TYR A 50 13.76 -5.07 2.21
N VAL A 51 13.42 -5.33 0.94
CA VAL A 51 13.52 -6.69 0.38
C VAL A 51 14.97 -7.11 0.17
N ILE A 52 15.88 -6.20 -0.19
CA ILE A 52 17.31 -6.49 -0.27
C ILE A 52 17.88 -6.82 1.11
N ASP A 53 17.47 -6.12 2.17
CA ASP A 53 17.89 -6.43 3.53
C ASP A 53 17.43 -7.83 3.95
N LEU A 54 16.18 -8.19 3.67
CA LEU A 54 15.67 -9.56 3.86
C LEU A 54 16.48 -10.58 3.05
N LYS A 55 16.75 -10.31 1.77
CA LYS A 55 17.58 -11.17 0.93
C LYS A 55 18.95 -11.39 1.54
N ASN A 56 19.61 -10.32 2.00
CA ASN A 56 20.95 -10.41 2.59
C ASN A 56 20.94 -11.18 3.90
N GLN A 57 19.89 -11.05 4.71
CA GLN A 57 19.74 -11.78 5.97
C GLN A 57 19.56 -13.29 5.76
N TYR A 58 18.71 -13.69 4.82
CA TYR A 58 18.28 -15.09 4.68
C TYR A 58 18.89 -15.83 3.47
N ILE A 59 19.37 -15.12 2.44
CA ILE A 59 19.87 -15.68 1.18
C ILE A 59 21.24 -15.09 0.83
N ARG A 60 22.29 -15.72 1.36
CA ARG A 60 23.67 -15.23 1.31
C ARG A 60 24.33 -15.34 -0.07
N GLN A 61 23.95 -16.34 -0.88
CA GLN A 61 24.54 -16.59 -2.21
C GLN A 61 23.45 -16.48 -3.29
N SER A 62 23.08 -15.25 -3.64
CA SER A 62 22.18 -14.99 -4.77
C SER A 62 22.45 -13.64 -5.40
N SER A 63 22.17 -13.53 -6.70
CA SER A 63 22.22 -12.28 -7.43
C SER A 63 21.21 -11.27 -6.85
N PRO A 64 21.48 -9.95 -6.98
CA PRO A 64 20.53 -8.92 -6.58
C PRO A 64 19.20 -9.05 -7.33
N LEU A 65 18.11 -8.71 -6.64
CA LEU A 65 16.79 -8.67 -7.27
C LEU A 65 16.74 -7.54 -8.29
N SER A 66 16.35 -7.83 -9.52
CA SER A 66 16.40 -6.82 -10.59
C SER A 66 15.23 -5.85 -10.58
N LYS A 67 14.11 -6.20 -9.94
CA LYS A 67 12.92 -5.33 -9.86
C LYS A 67 12.07 -5.67 -8.64
N VAL A 68 11.83 -4.67 -7.80
CA VAL A 68 10.90 -4.73 -6.67
C VAL A 68 10.11 -3.43 -6.68
N ILE A 69 8.80 -3.51 -6.90
CA ILE A 69 7.90 -2.35 -6.98
C ILE A 69 6.51 -2.73 -6.46
N TYR A 70 5.76 -1.74 -5.96
CA TYR A 70 4.31 -1.82 -5.89
C TYR A 70 3.73 -1.73 -7.30
N ASP A 71 2.63 -2.45 -7.54
CA ASP A 71 1.95 -2.40 -8.82
C ASP A 71 0.78 -1.42 -8.78
N ASP A 72 1.03 -0.22 -9.30
CA ASP A 72 0.04 0.85 -9.37
C ASP A 72 -1.07 0.58 -10.41
N LYS A 73 -0.89 -0.42 -11.27
CA LYS A 73 -1.85 -0.79 -12.33
C LYS A 73 -2.75 -1.95 -11.94
N LEU A 74 -2.54 -2.54 -10.77
CA LEU A 74 -3.37 -3.63 -10.31
C LEU A 74 -4.73 -3.11 -9.88
N ASP A 75 -5.76 -3.36 -10.70
CA ASP A 75 -7.13 -3.08 -10.28
C ASP A 75 -7.56 -4.11 -9.24
N VAL A 76 -7.66 -3.66 -7.99
CA VAL A 76 -8.05 -4.45 -6.81
C VAL A 76 -9.40 -5.16 -7.04
N LEU A 77 -10.27 -4.57 -7.87
CA LEU A 77 -11.63 -5.09 -8.10
C LEU A 77 -11.69 -6.27 -9.08
N HIS A 78 -10.83 -6.30 -10.11
CA HIS A 78 -11.02 -7.21 -11.24
C HIS A 78 -9.94 -8.30 -11.35
N HIS A 79 -8.72 -8.07 -10.84
CA HIS A 79 -7.59 -8.95 -11.18
C HIS A 79 -6.57 -9.18 -10.05
N ALA A 80 -6.90 -8.93 -8.77
CA ALA A 80 -5.91 -9.00 -7.69
C ALA A 80 -5.48 -10.43 -7.28
N LEU A 81 -6.33 -11.44 -7.47
CA LEU A 81 -6.08 -12.81 -6.98
C LEU A 81 -5.60 -13.72 -8.13
N GLY A 82 -4.56 -14.53 -7.89
CA GLY A 82 -4.09 -15.56 -8.83
C GLY A 82 -3.16 -15.08 -9.95
N LEU A 83 -2.50 -13.94 -9.79
CA LEU A 83 -1.62 -13.38 -10.82
C LEU A 83 -0.26 -14.11 -10.91
N HIS A 84 -0.16 -15.06 -11.84
CA HIS A 84 1.13 -15.59 -12.28
C HIS A 84 1.75 -14.62 -13.30
N ARG A 85 2.69 -13.78 -12.87
CA ARG A 85 3.32 -12.77 -13.72
C ARG A 85 4.64 -13.29 -14.29
N PHE A 86 4.69 -13.46 -15.62
CA PHE A 86 5.93 -13.76 -16.34
C PHE A 86 6.56 -12.46 -16.85
N VAL A 87 7.85 -12.27 -16.59
CA VAL A 87 8.62 -11.14 -17.12
C VAL A 87 9.64 -11.70 -18.10
N SER A 88 9.44 -11.46 -19.39
CA SER A 88 10.45 -11.78 -20.40
C SER A 88 11.65 -10.85 -20.23
N ARG A 89 12.86 -11.42 -20.18
CA ARG A 89 14.11 -10.66 -20.11
C ARG A 89 14.99 -11.09 -21.28
N VAL A 90 15.46 -10.12 -22.05
CA VAL A 90 16.52 -10.34 -23.05
C VAL A 90 17.85 -10.23 -22.30
N GLN A 91 18.69 -11.25 -22.40
CA GLN A 91 20.04 -11.27 -21.83
C GLN A 91 21.02 -10.53 -22.73
#